data_AF-A0A537QIH9-F1
#
_entry.id   AF-A0A537QIH9-F1
#
_cell.length_a   1.000
_cell.length_b   1.000
_cell.length_c   1.000
_cell.angle_alpha   90.00
_cell.angle_beta   90.00
_cell.angle_gamma   90.00
#
_symmetry.space_group_name_H-M   'P 1'
#
loop_
_entity.id
_entity.type
_entity.pdbx_description
1 polymer ?
#
loop_
_entity_poly.entity_id
_entity_poly.type
_entity_poly.pdbx_seq_one_letter_code
_entity_poly.pdbx_strand_id
1 'polypeptide(L)'
;MGIVEPLAQVGVGDLHHAAFGFVAHPLHRGFGGEAAAHRLGDPFEPAAVGGEHAVGLDDVAVLAGAEAAVQKVRDETRSRMMQITEPYLRERLFDLEDLANRLQQILAGQEPGVAAADAPAEFILVAHAMGPAELLDYASRRIKALVLEEGSPTAHVAIVARAFDIPVVGRVAEATTRIDNGDTVIVDGDHGQVLIRPRADIEQGVAATVAARNRRRAYYDTLRDTPAVTRDGVSIRLLLNAGLLLDLAQLPATGAEGVGLFRTEIPLLTRHAFPDVADQTEFYRRAYEQVDGRPIVFRTLDIGGDKVLPYLAHTVEENPAMGWRAIRIGLDRPAMLRQQLRALLRAAGGRDLYVKFPMIAEIAELEEARALLDKEVARLATEGREPPRSISIGVMLEVPSLLWQLPALLERVDFLSIGTNDLAQFLYACDRGNPRLADRYDLLSAPMLALFRQVIAECRSANKPLSMCGEMAGTPIEAMVLIALGFRTLSLAATAVGPVKAMTQSLDAGVFAGYLDEIGQRPDHSLRRWIEAYARDHAVAV
;
A
#
# COMPACT_ATOMS: atom_id res chain seq x y z
N MET A 1 5.68 2.06 -17.93
CA MET A 1 6.34 2.97 -18.89
C MET A 1 5.60 4.31 -18.99
N GLY A 2 6.22 5.38 -18.50
CA GLY A 2 5.83 6.76 -18.79
C GLY A 2 7.03 7.50 -19.40
N ILE A 3 6.80 8.33 -20.42
CA ILE A 3 7.78 9.28 -20.95
C ILE A 3 7.34 10.66 -20.47
N VAL A 4 8.03 11.23 -19.48
CA VAL A 4 7.88 12.64 -19.09
C VAL A 4 9.24 13.11 -18.54
N GLU A 5 9.54 14.40 -18.68
CA GLU A 5 10.70 15.05 -18.07
C GLU A 5 10.77 14.75 -16.54
N PRO A 6 11.91 14.31 -15.99
CA PRO A 6 12.15 14.19 -14.58
C PRO A 6 12.32 15.57 -13.94
N LEU A 7 11.79 15.70 -12.74
CA LEU A 7 12.24 16.72 -11.81
C LEU A 7 13.08 15.99 -10.78
N ALA A 8 14.41 16.10 -10.89
CA ALA A 8 15.30 15.69 -9.83
C ALA A 8 15.32 16.75 -8.69
N GLN A 9 15.99 16.41 -7.60
CA GLN A 9 15.98 17.00 -6.25
C GLN A 9 14.88 16.39 -5.36
N VAL A 10 15.24 15.70 -4.26
CA VAL A 10 16.17 16.16 -3.21
C VAL A 10 17.24 15.11 -2.86
N GLY A 11 18.50 15.52 -2.98
CA GLY A 11 19.68 14.87 -2.40
C GLY A 11 20.71 15.95 -2.08
N VAL A 12 21.25 15.90 -0.87
CA VAL A 12 22.13 16.91 -0.26
C VAL A 12 23.30 17.29 -1.16
N GLY A 13 23.38 18.56 -1.56
CA GLY A 13 24.63 19.15 -2.04
C GLY A 13 24.46 20.11 -3.21
N ASP A 14 24.14 21.37 -2.91
CA ASP A 14 24.56 22.52 -3.72
C ASP A 14 24.59 23.76 -2.83
N LEU A 15 25.69 23.95 -2.10
CA LEU A 15 26.02 25.18 -1.39
C LEU A 15 27.33 25.76 -1.92
N HIS A 16 27.25 26.36 -3.10
CA HIS A 16 28.24 27.34 -3.54
C HIS A 16 27.58 28.43 -4.39
N HIS A 17 26.98 29.45 -3.77
CA HIS A 17 27.43 30.84 -3.96
C HIS A 17 26.77 31.82 -2.99
N ALA A 18 27.54 32.88 -2.72
CA ALA A 18 27.34 33.91 -1.71
C ALA A 18 26.13 34.84 -1.89
N ALA A 19 25.51 35.24 -0.78
CA ALA A 19 25.20 36.65 -0.50
C ALA A 19 24.79 36.87 0.98
N PHE A 20 25.51 37.78 1.62
CA PHE A 20 25.12 38.47 2.84
C PHE A 20 23.79 39.23 2.67
N GLY A 21 22.99 39.29 3.75
CA GLY A 21 22.24 40.51 4.10
C GLY A 21 20.73 40.38 4.33
N PHE A 22 20.33 40.61 5.59
CA PHE A 22 18.99 40.99 6.08
C PHE A 22 17.87 39.96 5.83
N VAL A 23 17.06 39.57 6.82
CA VAL A 23 16.03 40.40 7.48
C VAL A 23 15.65 39.79 8.83
N ALA A 24 15.49 40.66 9.82
CA ALA A 24 14.88 40.37 11.11
C ALA A 24 13.34 40.28 11.01
N HIS A 25 12.75 39.39 11.83
CA HIS A 25 11.34 39.40 12.29
C HIS A 25 10.28 38.91 11.27
N PRO A 26 9.42 37.91 11.60
CA PRO A 26 8.61 37.87 12.82
C PRO A 26 8.41 36.48 13.48
N LEU A 27 9.03 36.27 14.65
CA LEU A 27 8.71 35.17 15.59
C LEU A 27 7.94 35.67 16.83
N HIS A 28 7.14 36.73 16.70
CA HIS A 28 6.44 37.34 17.85
C HIS A 28 4.94 37.03 17.95
N ARG A 29 4.42 36.09 17.17
CA ARG A 29 3.05 35.58 17.34
C ARG A 29 3.04 34.06 17.28
N GLY A 30 3.25 33.42 18.41
CA GLY A 30 3.18 31.96 18.45
C GLY A 30 3.16 31.32 19.81
N PHE A 31 3.73 31.93 20.85
CA PHE A 31 3.66 31.36 22.19
C PHE A 31 3.54 32.47 23.23
N GLY A 32 2.33 32.61 23.80
CA GLY A 32 2.15 33.30 25.06
C GLY A 32 2.69 32.42 26.19
N GLY A 33 3.43 33.04 27.11
CA GLY A 33 3.97 32.37 28.30
C GLY A 33 5.07 33.19 28.94
N GLU A 34 4.68 34.15 29.79
CA GLU A 34 5.56 34.79 30.75
C GLU A 34 6.22 33.74 31.65
N ALA A 35 7.56 33.83 31.82
CA ALA A 35 8.29 33.69 33.08
C ALA A 35 9.74 33.24 32.82
N ALA A 36 10.69 34.20 32.79
CA ALA A 36 12.07 34.01 33.24
C ALA A 36 12.87 35.32 33.12
N ALA A 37 12.35 36.42 33.64
CA ALA A 37 13.09 37.66 33.81
C ALA A 37 13.17 37.98 35.30
N HIS A 38 14.04 37.28 36.04
CA HIS A 38 14.61 37.76 37.31
C HIS A 38 15.62 36.76 37.86
N ARG A 39 16.91 37.06 37.64
CA ARG A 39 18.02 36.94 38.61
C ARG A 39 19.36 37.08 37.86
N LEU A 40 19.75 38.34 37.64
CA LEU A 40 21.16 38.72 37.55
C LEU A 40 21.53 39.30 38.92
N GLY A 41 22.56 38.76 39.55
CA GLY A 41 23.00 39.16 40.89
C GLY A 41 24.41 38.64 41.19
N ASP A 42 25.37 39.49 40.80
CA ASP A 42 26.74 39.70 41.29
C ASP A 42 27.92 38.71 41.06
N PRO A 43 29.15 39.28 40.92
CA PRO A 43 30.35 38.63 40.37
C PRO A 43 31.26 38.05 41.47
N PHE A 44 31.95 36.95 41.15
CA PHE A 44 33.04 36.42 41.98
C PHE A 44 34.42 36.71 41.36
N GLU A 45 35.30 37.28 42.18
CA GLU A 45 36.71 37.57 41.94
C GLU A 45 37.60 36.31 41.84
N PRO A 46 38.81 36.43 41.24
CA PRO A 46 39.68 35.32 40.88
C PRO A 46 40.75 35.03 41.95
N ALA A 47 40.92 33.76 42.34
CA ALA A 47 42.13 33.34 43.05
C ALA A 47 42.40 31.82 42.95
N ALA A 48 43.69 31.51 42.82
CA ALA A 48 44.38 30.22 43.02
C ALA A 48 44.44 29.22 41.83
N VAL A 49 45.30 29.57 40.88
CA VAL A 49 46.49 28.81 40.40
C VAL A 49 46.53 27.30 40.66
N GLY A 50 46.66 26.52 39.57
CA GLY A 50 47.41 25.26 39.59
C GLY A 50 47.11 24.28 38.44
N GLY A 51 47.92 24.30 37.38
CA GLY A 51 48.10 23.14 36.49
C GLY A 51 47.74 23.38 35.02
N GLU A 52 48.76 23.43 34.18
CA GLU A 52 48.73 23.67 32.73
C GLU A 52 47.94 22.59 31.96
N HIS A 53 46.91 23.01 31.22
CA HIS A 53 46.60 22.64 29.83
C HIS A 53 45.66 23.72 29.27
N ALA A 54 46.21 24.91 29.02
CA ALA A 54 45.49 25.99 28.35
C ALA A 54 45.69 25.86 26.83
N VAL A 55 44.75 25.17 26.18
CA VAL A 55 44.27 25.59 24.86
C VAL A 55 42.85 26.09 25.12
N GLY A 56 42.70 27.41 25.13
CA GLY A 56 41.44 28.08 25.42
C GLY A 56 40.36 27.67 24.42
N LEU A 57 39.25 27.18 24.94
CA LEU A 57 38.00 26.91 24.22
C LEU A 57 36.91 27.92 24.62
N ASP A 58 37.29 29.10 25.13
CA ASP A 58 36.35 30.17 25.46
C ASP A 58 35.99 31.07 24.27
N ASP A 59 36.45 30.76 23.04
CA ASP A 59 36.18 31.62 21.86
C ASP A 59 35.53 30.91 20.65
N VAL A 60 34.85 29.76 20.83
CA VAL A 60 33.96 29.17 19.79
C VAL A 60 32.57 28.82 20.32
N ALA A 61 32.16 29.45 21.42
CA ALA A 61 30.79 29.39 21.93
C ALA A 61 29.92 30.54 21.39
N VAL A 62 30.22 31.04 20.18
CA VAL A 62 29.42 32.06 19.50
C VAL A 62 28.71 31.42 18.31
N LEU A 63 27.42 31.14 18.51
CA LEU A 63 26.39 30.97 17.48
C LEU A 63 26.60 29.80 16.50
N ALA A 64 26.55 28.56 17.00
CA ALA A 64 25.99 27.51 16.15
C ALA A 64 24.51 27.86 15.92
N GLY A 65 24.16 28.32 14.71
CA GLY A 65 22.76 28.52 14.34
C GLY A 65 21.95 27.25 14.63
N ALA A 66 20.64 27.37 14.81
CA ALA A 66 19.77 26.22 15.11
C ALA A 66 19.99 25.07 14.10
N GLU A 67 20.32 25.38 12.85
CA GLU A 67 20.71 24.44 11.79
C GLU A 67 21.96 23.63 12.13
N ALA A 68 23.02 24.27 12.64
CA ALA A 68 24.27 23.64 13.02
C ALA A 68 24.11 22.75 14.26
N ALA A 69 23.20 23.11 15.18
CA ALA A 69 22.84 22.27 16.30
C ALA A 69 22.10 21.00 15.84
N VAL A 70 21.14 21.13 14.92
CA VAL A 70 20.42 19.99 14.34
C VAL A 70 21.36 19.08 13.54
N GLN A 71 22.26 19.66 12.74
CA GLN A 71 23.29 18.92 11.99
C GLN A 71 24.16 18.09 12.92
N LYS A 72 24.65 18.70 14.02
CA LYS A 72 25.52 18.02 14.99
C LYS A 72 24.80 16.84 15.65
N VAL A 73 23.56 17.03 16.10
CA VAL A 73 22.77 15.95 16.72
C VAL A 73 22.49 14.84 15.71
N ARG A 74 22.22 15.18 14.45
CA ARG A 74 22.03 14.20 13.36
C ARG A 74 23.29 13.37 13.16
N ASP A 75 24.44 14.01 12.99
CA ASP A 75 25.71 13.32 12.68
C ASP A 75 26.18 12.45 13.87
N GLU A 76 25.97 12.90 15.10
CA GLU A 76 26.22 12.11 16.31
C GLU A 76 25.28 10.92 16.43
N THR A 77 23.99 11.09 16.10
CA THR A 77 22.99 10.00 16.15
C THR A 77 23.28 8.97 15.08
N ARG A 78 23.61 9.43 13.87
CA ARG A 78 24.03 8.60 12.74
C ARG A 78 25.25 7.76 13.08
N SER A 79 26.29 8.38 13.63
CA SER A 79 27.54 7.69 14.01
C SER A 79 27.30 6.60 15.06
N ARG A 80 26.39 6.83 16.02
CA ARG A 80 26.00 5.83 17.03
C ARG A 80 25.15 4.72 16.43
N MET A 81 24.22 5.04 15.53
CA MET A 81 23.29 4.07 14.95
C MET A 81 23.92 3.24 13.82
N MET A 82 24.92 3.74 13.09
CA MET A 82 25.67 2.93 12.10
C MET A 82 26.44 1.76 12.73
N GLN A 83 26.72 1.80 14.03
CA GLN A 83 27.32 0.69 14.77
C GLN A 83 26.31 -0.40 15.15
N ILE A 84 25.01 -0.16 14.92
CA ILE A 84 23.93 -1.08 15.23
C ILE A 84 23.71 -2.02 14.04
N THR A 85 23.78 -3.32 14.32
CA THR A 85 23.67 -4.38 13.30
C THR A 85 22.22 -4.73 12.95
N GLU A 86 21.27 -4.33 13.79
CA GLU A 86 19.86 -4.65 13.68
C GLU A 86 19.16 -3.83 12.57
N PRO A 87 18.56 -4.48 11.54
CA PRO A 87 17.95 -3.80 10.39
C PRO A 87 16.84 -2.80 10.76
N TYR A 88 16.01 -3.12 11.76
CA TYR A 88 14.92 -2.25 12.21
C TYR A 88 15.42 -0.90 12.77
N LEU A 89 16.50 -0.92 13.55
CA LEU A 89 17.10 0.32 14.08
C LEU A 89 17.77 1.15 12.98
N ARG A 90 18.19 0.50 11.88
CA ARG A 90 18.66 1.19 10.67
C ARG A 90 17.51 1.84 9.91
N GLU A 91 16.35 1.20 9.81
CA GLU A 91 15.13 1.82 9.26
C GLU A 91 14.71 3.07 10.06
N ARG A 92 14.78 3.00 11.39
CA ARG A 92 14.52 4.17 12.28
C ARG A 92 15.53 5.30 12.13
N LEU A 93 16.78 5.01 11.76
CA LEU A 93 17.76 6.04 11.47
C LEU A 93 17.29 6.88 10.27
N PHE A 94 16.71 6.27 9.23
CA PHE A 94 16.16 7.00 8.09
C PHE A 94 14.99 7.92 8.49
N ASP A 95 14.08 7.46 9.35
CA ASP A 95 12.99 8.31 9.88
C ASP A 95 13.55 9.53 10.64
N LEU A 96 14.61 9.32 11.44
CA LEU A 96 15.24 10.37 12.23
C LEU A 96 16.03 11.35 11.35
N GLU A 97 16.69 10.83 10.30
CA GLU A 97 17.36 11.63 9.29
C GLU A 97 16.35 12.49 8.50
N ASP A 98 15.19 11.95 8.16
CA ASP A 98 14.11 12.69 7.49
C ASP A 98 13.59 13.85 8.36
N LEU A 99 13.31 13.58 9.64
CA LEU A 99 12.90 14.61 10.60
C LEU A 99 13.98 15.69 10.78
N ALA A 100 15.25 15.29 10.88
CA ALA A 100 16.36 16.23 11.00
C ALA A 100 16.50 17.09 9.73
N ASN A 101 16.32 16.51 8.54
CA ASN A 101 16.37 17.24 7.27
C ASN A 101 15.20 18.23 7.14
N ARG A 102 13.97 17.82 7.48
CA ARG A 102 12.81 18.74 7.53
C ARG A 102 13.03 19.90 8.48
N LEU A 103 13.56 19.60 9.68
CA LEU A 103 13.85 20.63 10.67
C LEU A 103 14.92 21.60 10.15
N GLN A 104 15.97 21.10 9.48
CA GLN A 104 16.97 21.96 8.85
C GLN A 104 16.39 22.86 7.76
N GLN A 105 15.50 22.35 6.90
CA GLN A 105 14.82 23.15 5.88
C GLN A 105 13.99 24.28 6.49
N ILE A 106 13.19 23.97 7.51
CA ILE A 106 12.38 24.95 8.24
C ILE A 106 13.27 26.02 8.88
N LEU A 107 14.37 25.62 9.51
CA LEU A 107 15.32 26.52 10.16
C LEU A 107 16.07 27.41 9.16
N ALA A 108 16.31 26.91 7.95
CA ALA A 108 16.89 27.66 6.82
C ALA A 108 15.91 28.63 6.15
N GLY A 109 14.69 28.75 6.68
CA GLY A 109 13.64 29.58 6.08
C GLY A 109 13.17 29.07 4.72
N GLN A 110 13.51 27.83 4.36
CA GLN A 110 12.92 27.15 3.22
C GLN A 110 11.57 26.60 3.68
N GLU A 111 10.45 27.03 3.08
CA GLU A 111 9.20 26.33 3.38
C GLU A 111 9.38 24.87 2.91
N PRO A 112 9.06 23.87 3.74
CA PRO A 112 9.05 22.48 3.29
C PRO A 112 8.10 22.37 2.09
N GLY A 113 8.66 22.20 0.89
CA GLY A 113 7.93 22.24 -0.38
C GLY A 113 8.26 23.38 -1.34
N VAL A 114 9.16 24.33 -1.05
CA VAL A 114 9.51 25.42 -2.02
C VAL A 114 10.19 24.88 -3.28
N ALA A 115 10.98 23.80 -3.20
CA ALA A 115 11.51 23.13 -4.40
C ALA A 115 10.39 22.59 -5.33
N ALA A 116 9.16 22.46 -4.82
CA ALA A 116 8.01 22.04 -5.61
C ALA A 116 7.28 23.20 -6.31
N ALA A 117 7.49 24.48 -5.96
CA ALA A 117 6.73 25.58 -6.56
C ALA A 117 6.99 25.74 -8.08
N ASP A 118 8.19 25.40 -8.54
CA ASP A 118 8.61 25.43 -9.95
C ASP A 118 8.61 24.04 -10.63
N ALA A 119 8.06 23.02 -9.98
CA ALA A 119 7.95 21.68 -10.54
C ALA A 119 7.02 21.66 -11.76
N PRO A 120 7.40 20.98 -12.88
CA PRO A 120 6.52 20.84 -14.03
C PRO A 120 5.24 20.08 -13.66
N ALA A 121 4.20 20.28 -14.47
CA ALA A 121 2.86 19.74 -14.20
C ALA A 121 2.82 18.20 -14.07
N GLU A 122 3.79 17.51 -14.66
CA GLU A 122 4.02 16.07 -14.59
C GLU A 122 5.53 15.83 -14.47
N PHE A 123 5.98 14.96 -13.57
CA PHE A 123 7.41 14.70 -13.37
C PHE A 123 7.70 13.28 -12.85
N ILE A 124 8.92 12.81 -13.06
CA ILE A 124 9.49 11.63 -12.38
C ILE A 124 10.25 12.12 -11.16
N LEU A 125 9.96 11.55 -9.99
CA LEU A 125 10.63 11.87 -8.74
C LEU A 125 11.82 10.93 -8.53
N VAL A 126 13.00 11.49 -8.34
CA VAL A 126 14.24 10.74 -8.08
C VAL A 126 14.74 11.11 -6.69
N ALA A 127 14.92 10.11 -5.82
CA ALA A 127 15.37 10.32 -4.44
C ALA A 127 16.34 9.22 -3.99
N HIS A 128 17.16 9.51 -2.99
CA HIS A 128 18.01 8.49 -2.36
C HIS A 128 17.15 7.44 -1.65
N ALA A 129 16.27 7.91 -0.76
CA ALA A 129 15.23 7.15 -0.08
C ALA A 129 13.99 8.03 0.06
N MET A 130 12.82 7.43 0.32
CA MET A 130 11.57 8.18 0.50
C MET A 130 10.63 7.47 1.49
N GLY A 131 10.03 8.26 2.38
CA GLY A 131 8.99 7.79 3.29
C GLY A 131 7.58 7.83 2.68
N PRO A 132 6.62 7.03 3.20
CA PRO A 132 5.22 7.07 2.75
C PRO A 132 4.53 8.43 2.87
N ALA A 133 4.82 9.19 3.94
CA ALA A 133 4.23 10.51 4.17
C ALA A 133 4.76 11.54 3.17
N GLU A 134 6.05 11.51 2.86
CA GLU A 134 6.67 12.36 1.86
C GLU A 134 6.06 12.10 0.47
N LEU A 135 5.86 10.83 0.09
CA LEU A 135 5.19 10.49 -1.16
C LEU A 135 3.77 11.11 -1.25
N LEU A 136 3.03 11.20 -0.14
CA LEU A 136 1.69 11.82 -0.13
C LEU A 136 1.73 13.32 -0.42
N ASP A 137 2.74 14.02 0.08
CA ASP A 137 2.91 15.46 -0.17
C ASP A 137 3.05 15.72 -1.67
N TYR A 138 3.77 14.83 -2.37
CA TYR A 138 3.93 14.89 -3.81
C TYR A 138 2.76 14.25 -4.59
N ALA A 139 2.04 13.25 -4.05
CA ALA A 139 1.00 12.51 -4.78
C ALA A 139 -0.19 13.40 -5.20
N SER A 140 -0.38 14.54 -4.53
CA SER A 140 -1.32 15.58 -4.95
C SER A 140 -0.94 16.24 -6.29
N ARG A 141 0.34 16.18 -6.65
CA ARG A 141 0.95 16.66 -7.88
C ARG A 141 1.20 15.44 -8.77
N ARG A 142 1.11 15.56 -10.10
CA ARG A 142 1.06 14.39 -10.99
C ARG A 142 2.43 13.71 -11.17
N ILE A 143 2.91 13.02 -10.13
CA ILE A 143 4.07 12.14 -10.21
C ILE A 143 3.77 11.03 -11.22
N LYS A 144 4.70 10.79 -12.15
CA LYS A 144 4.59 9.77 -13.19
C LYS A 144 5.33 8.49 -12.86
N ALA A 145 6.37 8.58 -12.06
CA ALA A 145 7.11 7.45 -11.50
C ALA A 145 8.00 7.91 -10.35
N LEU A 146 8.43 6.94 -9.54
CA LEU A 146 9.40 7.11 -8.47
C LEU A 146 10.64 6.25 -8.75
N VAL A 147 11.82 6.87 -8.68
CA VAL A 147 13.12 6.20 -8.78
C VAL A 147 13.85 6.37 -7.46
N LEU A 148 14.22 5.26 -6.82
CA LEU A 148 14.90 5.27 -5.52
C LEU A 148 16.26 4.57 -5.60
N GLU A 149 17.29 5.18 -5.00
CA GLU A 149 18.59 4.54 -4.84
C GLU A 149 18.53 3.39 -3.83
N GLU A 150 17.76 3.59 -2.76
CA GLU A 150 17.45 2.57 -1.75
C GLU A 150 15.98 2.15 -1.83
N GLY A 151 15.73 0.85 -1.72
CA GLY A 151 14.36 0.35 -1.66
C GLY A 151 14.28 -1.16 -1.81
N SER A 152 13.22 -1.75 -1.26
CA SER A 152 12.79 -3.10 -1.59
C SER A 152 11.38 -3.04 -2.19
N PRO A 153 10.95 -4.06 -2.96
CA PRO A 153 9.56 -4.19 -3.38
C PRO A 153 8.56 -4.23 -2.21
N THR A 154 9.04 -4.56 -1.01
CA THR A 154 8.29 -4.59 0.25
C THR A 154 8.36 -3.30 1.07
N ALA A 155 9.14 -2.30 0.63
CA ALA A 155 9.25 -1.04 1.36
C ALA A 155 7.88 -0.35 1.44
N HIS A 156 7.57 0.27 2.58
CA HIS A 156 6.28 0.91 2.80
C HIS A 156 5.92 1.93 1.69
N VAL A 157 6.93 2.65 1.16
CA VAL A 157 6.75 3.58 0.03
C VAL A 157 6.29 2.87 -1.24
N ALA A 158 6.76 1.66 -1.54
CA ALA A 158 6.35 0.89 -2.70
C ALA A 158 4.90 0.39 -2.59
N ILE A 159 4.47 0.01 -1.37
CA ILE A 159 3.08 -0.37 -1.09
C ILE A 159 2.14 0.82 -1.32
N VAL A 160 2.53 2.00 -0.81
CA VAL A 160 1.74 3.23 -0.96
C VAL A 160 1.74 3.72 -2.40
N ALA A 161 2.88 3.74 -3.09
CA ALA A 161 2.96 4.11 -4.51
C ALA A 161 2.12 3.20 -5.40
N ARG A 162 2.10 1.88 -5.13
CA ARG A 162 1.23 0.93 -5.85
C ARG A 162 -0.25 1.26 -5.64
N ALA A 163 -0.64 1.70 -4.44
CA ALA A 163 -2.00 2.16 -4.19
C ALA A 163 -2.37 3.40 -5.03
N PHE A 164 -1.39 4.26 -5.34
CA PHE A 164 -1.57 5.43 -6.20
C PHE A 164 -1.37 5.16 -7.71
N ASP A 165 -1.16 3.91 -8.13
CA ASP A 165 -0.81 3.55 -9.52
C ASP A 165 0.47 4.27 -10.03
N ILE A 166 1.41 4.55 -9.12
CA ILE A 166 2.70 5.17 -9.43
C ILE A 166 3.74 4.05 -9.62
N PRO A 167 4.36 3.92 -10.82
CA PRO A 167 5.47 3.00 -11.03
C PRO A 167 6.66 3.34 -10.13
N VAL A 168 7.24 2.34 -9.49
CA VAL A 168 8.43 2.51 -8.63
C VAL A 168 9.54 1.60 -9.12
N VAL A 169 10.74 2.14 -9.30
CA VAL A 169 11.97 1.37 -9.47
C VAL A 169 12.91 1.72 -8.33
N GLY A 170 13.12 0.77 -7.42
CA GLY A 170 14.08 0.91 -6.32
C GLY A 170 15.41 0.23 -6.64
N ARG A 171 16.43 0.50 -5.81
CA ARG A 171 17.80 -0.03 -5.95
C ARG A 171 18.53 0.47 -7.20
N VAL A 172 18.20 1.68 -7.65
CA VAL A 172 18.87 2.32 -8.79
C VAL A 172 20.10 3.04 -8.26
N ALA A 173 21.22 2.32 -8.20
CA ALA A 173 22.48 2.88 -7.70
C ALA A 173 22.82 4.19 -8.42
N GLU A 174 23.20 5.21 -7.65
CA GLU A 174 23.64 6.52 -8.14
C GLU A 174 22.56 7.26 -8.97
N ALA A 175 21.27 6.99 -8.75
CA ALA A 175 20.20 7.66 -9.47
C ALA A 175 20.22 9.20 -9.28
N THR A 176 20.43 9.67 -8.07
CA THR A 176 20.46 11.11 -7.72
C THR A 176 21.69 11.83 -8.25
N THR A 177 22.79 11.11 -8.49
CA THR A 177 24.03 11.68 -9.05
C THR A 177 24.10 11.56 -10.57
N ARG A 178 23.33 10.65 -11.18
CA ARG A 178 23.33 10.41 -12.64
C ARG A 178 22.20 11.09 -13.40
N ILE A 179 21.13 11.49 -12.69
CA ILE A 179 19.92 12.12 -13.25
C ILE A 179 19.86 13.56 -12.75
N ASP A 180 19.95 14.50 -13.67
CA ASP A 180 19.87 15.93 -13.41
C ASP A 180 18.44 16.45 -13.63
N ASN A 181 18.12 17.60 -13.04
CA ASN A 181 16.83 18.28 -13.26
C ASN A 181 16.68 18.62 -14.74
N GLY A 182 15.54 18.24 -15.34
CA GLY A 182 15.27 18.52 -16.75
C GLY A 182 15.92 17.55 -17.74
N ASP A 183 16.54 16.45 -17.29
CA ASP A 183 16.93 15.34 -18.18
C ASP A 183 15.71 14.79 -18.94
N THR A 184 15.89 13.81 -19.84
CA THR A 184 14.74 12.98 -20.27
C THR A 184 14.94 11.60 -19.69
N VAL A 185 13.96 11.10 -18.95
CA VAL A 185 14.04 9.80 -18.28
C VAL A 185 12.83 8.95 -18.62
N ILE A 186 13.09 7.69 -18.92
CA ILE A 186 12.05 6.68 -19.11
C ILE A 186 12.15 5.70 -17.95
N VAL A 187 11.05 5.56 -17.21
CA VAL A 187 10.94 4.58 -16.13
C VAL A 187 10.07 3.42 -16.59
N ASP A 188 10.68 2.24 -16.60
CA ASP A 188 10.04 0.97 -16.85
C ASP A 188 9.97 0.17 -15.54
N GLY A 189 8.86 0.36 -14.82
CA GLY A 189 8.57 -0.39 -13.59
C GLY A 189 8.33 -1.89 -13.82
N ASP A 190 7.99 -2.31 -15.05
CA ASP A 190 7.70 -3.72 -15.35
C ASP A 190 9.00 -4.53 -15.43
N HIS A 191 10.05 -3.95 -16.01
CA HIS A 191 11.38 -4.58 -16.12
C HIS A 191 12.41 -4.05 -15.11
N GLY A 192 12.01 -3.12 -14.24
CA GLY A 192 12.90 -2.49 -13.26
C GLY A 192 14.03 -1.67 -13.89
N GLN A 193 13.77 -0.99 -15.01
CA GLN A 193 14.78 -0.25 -15.77
C GLN A 193 14.52 1.25 -15.74
N VAL A 194 15.60 2.03 -15.69
CA VAL A 194 15.59 3.48 -15.82
C VAL A 194 16.54 3.86 -16.95
N LEU A 195 16.01 4.47 -18.01
CA LEU A 195 16.81 4.96 -19.14
C LEU A 195 16.98 6.47 -19.01
N ILE A 196 18.22 6.91 -18.91
CA ILE A 196 18.59 8.32 -18.72
C ILE A 196 19.07 8.88 -20.06
N ARG A 197 18.52 10.03 -20.47
CA ARG A 197 18.81 10.69 -21.76
C ARG A 197 18.76 9.68 -22.92
N PRO A 198 17.62 8.99 -23.12
CA PRO A 198 17.50 7.97 -24.16
C PRO A 198 17.73 8.58 -25.54
N ARG A 199 18.21 7.77 -26.48
CA ARG A 199 18.35 8.19 -27.87
C ARG A 199 16.95 8.33 -28.51
N ALA A 200 16.86 9.16 -29.55
CA ALA A 200 15.59 9.46 -30.22
C ALA A 200 14.87 8.23 -30.80
N ASP A 201 15.61 7.19 -31.20
CA ASP A 201 15.04 5.91 -31.66
C ASP A 201 14.34 5.14 -30.52
N ILE A 202 14.93 5.14 -29.32
CA ILE A 202 14.34 4.58 -28.11
C ILE A 202 13.12 5.40 -27.68
N GLU A 203 13.20 6.72 -27.71
CA GLU A 203 12.06 7.60 -27.40
C GLU A 203 10.87 7.32 -28.33
N GLN A 204 11.11 7.20 -29.64
CA GLN A 204 10.08 6.88 -30.62
C GLN A 204 9.48 5.48 -30.38
N GLY A 205 10.30 4.48 -30.07
CA GLY A 205 9.84 3.13 -29.74
C GLY A 205 8.94 3.10 -28.50
N VAL A 206 9.33 3.83 -27.45
CA VAL A 206 8.51 3.93 -26.22
C VAL A 206 7.26 4.76 -26.49
N ALA A 207 7.33 5.84 -27.28
CA ALA A 207 6.17 6.65 -27.64
C ALA A 207 5.13 5.84 -28.41
N ALA A 208 5.57 4.97 -29.33
CA ALA A 208 4.70 4.03 -30.04
C ALA A 208 4.03 3.03 -29.08
N THR A 209 4.79 2.54 -28.09
CA THR A 209 4.28 1.64 -27.03
C THR A 209 3.24 2.34 -26.16
N VAL A 210 3.49 3.58 -25.73
CA VAL A 210 2.54 4.41 -24.98
C VAL A 210 1.28 4.68 -25.82
N ALA A 211 1.43 5.02 -27.10
CA ALA A 211 0.30 5.23 -28.00
C ALA A 211 -0.54 3.95 -28.20
N ALA A 212 0.10 2.77 -28.26
CA ALA A 212 -0.62 1.49 -28.29
C ALA A 212 -1.37 1.24 -26.97
N ARG A 213 -0.77 1.53 -25.81
CA ARG A 213 -1.41 1.43 -24.50
C ARG A 213 -2.61 2.37 -24.38
N ASN A 214 -2.47 3.62 -24.84
CA ASN A 214 -3.56 4.61 -24.84
C ASN A 214 -4.72 4.17 -25.74
N ARG A 215 -4.43 3.59 -26.92
CA ARG A 215 -5.47 3.00 -27.78
C ARG A 215 -6.23 1.86 -27.10
N ARG A 216 -5.51 0.95 -26.42
CA ARG A 216 -6.16 -0.12 -25.63
C ARG A 216 -7.00 0.44 -24.49
N ARG A 217 -6.50 1.45 -23.78
CA ARG A 217 -7.25 2.12 -22.72
C ARG A 217 -8.53 2.76 -23.24
N ALA A 218 -8.45 3.50 -24.35
CA ALA A 218 -9.63 4.09 -24.99
C ALA A 218 -10.65 3.02 -25.40
N TYR A 219 -10.20 1.86 -25.89
CA TYR A 219 -11.08 0.72 -26.14
C TYR A 219 -11.75 0.21 -24.85
N TYR A 220 -11.00 0.02 -23.76
CA TYR A 220 -11.56 -0.40 -22.48
C TYR A 220 -12.55 0.60 -21.90
N ASP A 221 -12.33 1.90 -22.09
CA ASP A 221 -13.27 2.94 -21.67
C ASP A 221 -14.62 2.80 -22.38
N THR A 222 -14.65 2.29 -23.62
CA THR A 222 -15.92 1.97 -24.32
C THR A 222 -16.69 0.82 -23.68
N LEU A 223 -16.00 -0.07 -22.96
CA LEU A 223 -16.60 -1.23 -22.28
C LEU A 223 -17.13 -0.88 -20.88
N ARG A 224 -16.85 0.32 -20.37
CA ARG A 224 -17.17 0.74 -19.00
C ARG A 224 -18.61 0.40 -18.60
N ASP A 225 -19.56 0.80 -19.44
CA ASP A 225 -21.00 0.70 -19.15
C ASP A 225 -21.62 -0.61 -19.69
N THR A 226 -20.79 -1.54 -20.18
CA THR A 226 -21.21 -2.85 -20.67
C THR A 226 -21.13 -3.92 -19.57
N PRO A 227 -22.01 -4.93 -19.59
CA PRO A 227 -21.98 -6.02 -18.61
C PRO A 227 -20.79 -6.97 -18.85
N ALA A 228 -20.18 -7.47 -17.78
CA ALA A 228 -19.12 -8.47 -17.85
C ALA A 228 -19.74 -9.89 -17.96
N VAL A 229 -20.09 -10.28 -19.19
CA VAL A 229 -20.73 -11.56 -19.50
C VAL A 229 -19.91 -12.29 -20.55
N THR A 230 -19.64 -13.58 -20.33
CA THR A 230 -18.91 -14.44 -21.28
C THR A 230 -19.74 -14.73 -22.53
N ARG A 231 -19.11 -15.22 -23.59
CA ARG A 231 -19.79 -15.58 -24.85
C ARG A 231 -20.88 -16.64 -24.67
N ASP A 232 -20.68 -17.54 -23.70
CA ASP A 232 -21.61 -18.58 -23.28
C ASP A 232 -22.60 -18.12 -22.18
N GLY A 233 -22.64 -16.82 -21.85
CA GLY A 233 -23.68 -16.22 -21.02
C GLY A 233 -23.40 -16.22 -19.50
N VAL A 234 -22.17 -16.51 -19.07
CA VAL A 234 -21.80 -16.49 -17.64
C VAL A 234 -21.56 -15.04 -17.21
N SER A 235 -22.39 -14.55 -16.28
CA SER A 235 -22.24 -13.21 -15.69
C SER A 235 -21.19 -13.19 -14.57
N ILE A 236 -20.29 -12.22 -14.62
CA ILE A 236 -19.19 -12.02 -13.67
C ILE A 236 -19.29 -10.63 -13.06
N ARG A 237 -19.36 -10.56 -11.72
CA ARG A 237 -19.32 -9.28 -11.01
C ARG A 237 -17.90 -8.79 -10.87
N LEU A 238 -17.64 -7.58 -11.35
CA LEU A 238 -16.34 -6.91 -11.23
C LEU A 238 -16.42 -5.79 -10.18
N LEU A 239 -15.65 -5.94 -9.11
CA LEU A 239 -15.57 -5.02 -7.99
C LEU A 239 -14.18 -4.39 -7.91
N LEU A 240 -14.06 -3.28 -7.16
CA LEU A 240 -12.78 -2.66 -6.86
C LEU A 240 -12.15 -3.19 -5.57
N ASN A 241 -10.84 -3.31 -5.60
CA ASN A 241 -9.96 -3.27 -4.44
C ASN A 241 -9.60 -1.81 -4.18
N ALA A 242 -9.82 -1.34 -2.96
CA ALA A 242 -9.51 0.01 -2.52
C ALA A 242 -8.77 -0.04 -1.17
N GLY A 243 -7.95 0.97 -0.90
CA GLY A 243 -7.36 1.22 0.42
C GLY A 243 -7.47 2.68 0.85
N LEU A 244 -7.79 3.58 -0.09
CA LEU A 244 -7.92 5.01 0.12
C LEU A 244 -9.26 5.50 -0.45
N LEU A 245 -9.71 6.67 0.03
CA LEU A 245 -10.89 7.34 -0.53
C LEU A 245 -10.67 7.79 -1.99
N LEU A 246 -9.42 7.99 -2.41
CA LEU A 246 -9.10 8.32 -3.80
C LEU A 246 -9.43 7.16 -4.75
N ASP A 247 -9.26 5.91 -4.30
CA ASP A 247 -9.55 4.72 -5.11
C ASP A 247 -11.06 4.62 -5.39
N LEU A 248 -11.88 4.98 -4.41
CA LEU A 248 -13.34 4.96 -4.54
C LEU A 248 -13.84 5.98 -5.56
N ALA A 249 -13.14 7.11 -5.74
CA ALA A 249 -13.46 8.09 -6.77
C ALA A 249 -13.32 7.53 -8.19
N GLN A 250 -12.62 6.39 -8.38
CA GLN A 250 -12.49 5.69 -9.65
C GLN A 250 -13.67 4.75 -9.97
N LEU A 251 -14.60 4.52 -9.03
CA LEU A 251 -15.76 3.64 -9.24
C LEU A 251 -16.60 4.02 -10.48
N PRO A 252 -16.96 5.30 -10.70
CA PRO A 252 -17.69 5.68 -11.90
C PRO A 252 -16.87 5.52 -13.17
N ALA A 253 -15.56 5.79 -13.13
CA ALA A 253 -14.68 5.72 -14.29
C ALA A 253 -14.44 4.28 -14.78
N THR A 254 -14.45 3.31 -13.86
CA THR A 254 -14.19 1.89 -14.16
C THR A 254 -15.44 1.10 -14.52
N GLY A 255 -16.63 1.59 -14.12
CA GLY A 255 -17.88 0.84 -14.28
C GLY A 255 -17.96 -0.40 -13.38
N ALA A 256 -17.20 -0.42 -12.28
CA ALA A 256 -17.25 -1.48 -11.29
C ALA A 256 -18.53 -1.39 -10.44
N GLU A 257 -19.06 -2.56 -10.06
CA GLU A 257 -20.36 -2.71 -9.40
C GLU A 257 -20.32 -2.44 -7.88
N GLY A 258 -19.13 -2.21 -7.33
CA GLY A 258 -18.90 -1.96 -5.91
C GLY A 258 -17.45 -2.22 -5.52
N VAL A 259 -17.22 -2.44 -4.23
CA VAL A 259 -15.89 -2.65 -3.64
C VAL A 259 -15.86 -4.01 -2.93
N GLY A 260 -15.07 -4.96 -3.45
CA GLY A 260 -14.97 -6.32 -2.89
C GLY A 260 -13.88 -6.46 -1.82
N LEU A 261 -13.02 -5.46 -1.70
CA LEU A 261 -12.02 -5.35 -0.65
C LEU A 261 -11.69 -3.88 -0.40
N PHE A 262 -12.07 -3.38 0.77
CA PHE A 262 -11.57 -2.12 1.31
C PHE A 262 -10.53 -2.41 2.40
N ARG A 263 -9.27 -2.13 2.10
CA ARG A 263 -8.11 -2.29 3.01
C ARG A 263 -8.10 -1.14 4.00
N THR A 264 -8.28 -1.44 5.28
CA THR A 264 -8.40 -0.43 6.34
C THR A 264 -7.05 0.01 6.90
N GLU A 265 -5.98 -0.71 6.59
CA GLU A 265 -4.65 -0.45 7.10
C GLU A 265 -3.90 0.67 6.35
N ILE A 266 -4.20 0.91 5.07
CA ILE A 266 -3.44 1.83 4.22
C ILE A 266 -3.44 3.27 4.77
N PRO A 267 -4.58 3.85 5.20
CA PRO A 267 -4.60 5.18 5.80
C PRO A 267 -3.87 5.27 7.16
N LEU A 268 -3.54 4.15 7.78
CA LEU A 268 -2.87 4.11 9.09
C LEU A 268 -1.35 4.18 8.95
N LEU A 269 -0.80 3.72 7.83
CA LEU A 269 0.65 3.73 7.56
C LEU A 269 1.25 5.13 7.56
N THR A 270 0.43 6.16 7.34
CA THR A 270 0.85 7.56 7.20
C THR A 270 0.47 8.41 8.40
N ARG A 271 -0.12 7.83 9.46
CA ARG A 271 -0.51 8.54 10.68
C ARG A 271 0.58 8.46 11.76
N HIS A 272 0.54 9.42 12.69
CA HIS A 272 1.44 9.45 13.84
C HIS A 272 0.88 8.70 15.07
N ALA A 273 -0.42 8.40 15.07
CA ALA A 273 -1.09 7.68 16.14
C ALA A 273 -2.26 6.86 15.59
N PHE A 274 -2.68 5.85 16.34
CA PHE A 274 -3.86 5.06 16.00
C PHE A 274 -5.11 5.95 16.12
N PRO A 275 -5.93 6.07 15.07
CA PRO A 275 -7.08 6.96 15.07
C PRO A 275 -8.14 6.48 16.06
N ASP A 276 -8.79 7.44 16.71
CA ASP A 276 -9.88 7.12 17.62
C ASP A 276 -11.14 6.65 16.87
N VAL A 277 -12.18 6.29 17.61
CA VAL A 277 -13.43 5.80 17.03
C VAL A 277 -14.10 6.87 16.17
N ALA A 278 -14.05 8.15 16.56
CA ALA A 278 -14.73 9.23 15.84
C ALA A 278 -14.05 9.46 14.48
N ASP A 279 -12.72 9.54 14.45
CA ASP A 279 -11.92 9.69 13.24
C ASP A 279 -12.12 8.52 12.28
N GLN A 280 -12.13 7.30 12.80
CA GLN A 280 -12.41 6.11 11.98
C GLN A 280 -13.85 6.10 11.46
N THR A 281 -14.84 6.49 12.28
CA THR A 281 -16.25 6.55 11.87
C THR A 281 -16.42 7.53 10.72
N GLU A 282 -15.83 8.72 10.82
CA GLU A 282 -15.90 9.73 9.77
C GLU A 282 -15.24 9.25 8.48
N PHE A 283 -14.08 8.59 8.59
CA PHE A 283 -13.40 8.01 7.44
C PHE A 283 -14.26 6.95 6.73
N TYR A 284 -14.85 6.00 7.46
CA TYR A 284 -15.72 4.99 6.86
C TYR A 284 -17.04 5.57 6.34
N ARG A 285 -17.60 6.61 6.97
CA ARG A 285 -18.79 7.32 6.48
C ARG A 285 -18.54 7.92 5.10
N ARG A 286 -17.39 8.59 4.92
CA ARG A 286 -16.97 9.12 3.63
C ARG A 286 -16.78 8.02 2.59
N ALA A 287 -16.28 6.85 2.98
CA ALA A 287 -16.21 5.70 2.09
C ALA A 287 -17.60 5.25 1.62
N TYR A 288 -18.57 5.13 2.54
CA TYR A 288 -19.95 4.80 2.19
C TYR A 288 -20.64 5.85 1.30
N GLU A 289 -20.27 7.12 1.42
CA GLU A 289 -20.78 8.19 0.54
C GLU A 289 -20.22 8.09 -0.87
N GLN A 290 -18.93 7.78 -1.01
CA GLN A 290 -18.28 7.67 -2.31
C GLN A 290 -18.69 6.44 -3.12
N VAL A 291 -19.07 5.35 -2.46
CA VAL A 291 -19.58 4.16 -3.16
C VAL A 291 -21.04 4.33 -3.64
N ASP A 292 -21.72 5.41 -3.25
CA ASP A 292 -23.04 5.80 -3.75
C ASP A 292 -24.07 4.65 -3.78
N GLY A 293 -24.24 4.00 -2.62
CA GLY A 293 -25.18 2.89 -2.44
C GLY A 293 -24.72 1.53 -2.97
N ARG A 294 -23.58 1.45 -3.66
CA ARG A 294 -22.96 0.18 -4.08
C ARG A 294 -22.38 -0.58 -2.87
N PRO A 295 -22.31 -1.92 -2.92
CA PRO A 295 -21.76 -2.71 -1.82
C PRO A 295 -20.27 -2.40 -1.61
N ILE A 296 -19.85 -2.35 -0.35
CA ILE A 296 -18.46 -2.20 0.08
C ILE A 296 -18.12 -3.22 1.16
N VAL A 297 -17.07 -4.01 0.92
CA VAL A 297 -16.60 -5.06 1.83
C VAL A 297 -15.36 -4.58 2.56
N PHE A 298 -15.50 -4.27 3.84
CA PHE A 298 -14.38 -3.86 4.70
C PHE A 298 -13.60 -5.08 5.18
N ARG A 299 -12.27 -5.02 5.07
CA ARG A 299 -11.39 -5.95 5.76
C ARG A 299 -10.92 -5.29 7.05
N THR A 300 -11.05 -5.98 8.18
CA THR A 300 -10.48 -5.49 9.43
C THR A 300 -8.96 -5.37 9.32
N LEU A 301 -8.37 -4.70 10.30
CA LEU A 301 -6.95 -4.35 10.29
C LEU A 301 -6.02 -5.54 9.99
N ASP A 302 -5.27 -5.45 8.89
CA ASP A 302 -4.20 -6.38 8.50
C ASP A 302 -2.85 -5.64 8.51
N ILE A 303 -2.27 -5.55 9.70
CA ILE A 303 -0.94 -4.97 9.98
C ILE A 303 -0.02 -6.03 10.58
N GLY A 304 1.28 -5.76 10.61
CA GLY A 304 2.31 -6.76 10.92
C GLY A 304 2.82 -7.42 9.63
N GLY A 305 3.89 -8.21 9.74
CA GLY A 305 4.61 -8.66 8.54
C GLY A 305 5.37 -7.51 7.88
N ASP A 306 5.00 -7.21 6.63
CA ASP A 306 5.56 -6.14 5.79
C ASP A 306 4.91 -4.75 6.03
N LYS A 307 3.93 -4.66 6.94
CA LYS A 307 3.12 -3.45 7.19
C LYS A 307 3.24 -3.01 8.65
N VAL A 308 4.32 -2.33 8.99
CA VAL A 308 4.60 -1.91 10.38
C VAL A 308 4.01 -0.52 10.66
N LEU A 309 3.26 -0.39 11.75
CA LEU A 309 2.77 0.91 12.22
C LEU A 309 3.84 1.56 13.12
N PRO A 310 4.38 2.75 12.77
CA PRO A 310 5.50 3.35 13.51
C PRO A 310 5.24 3.62 14.99
N TYR A 311 3.98 3.80 15.37
CA TYR A 311 3.53 4.13 16.72
C TYR A 311 3.03 2.92 17.53
N LEU A 312 2.99 1.72 16.94
CA LEU A 312 2.65 0.50 17.67
C LEU A 312 3.94 -0.18 18.14
N ALA A 313 4.01 -0.53 19.43
CA ALA A 313 5.09 -1.35 19.94
C ALA A 313 5.11 -2.70 19.23
N HIS A 314 6.19 -2.96 18.51
CA HIS A 314 6.44 -4.18 17.77
C HIS A 314 7.78 -4.77 18.19
N THR A 315 7.79 -6.09 18.31
CA THR A 315 9.00 -6.86 18.51
C THR A 315 9.49 -7.29 17.13
N VAL A 316 10.80 -7.23 16.89
CA VAL A 316 11.37 -7.80 15.67
C VAL A 316 11.16 -9.31 15.73
N GLU A 317 10.44 -9.85 14.75
CA GLU A 317 10.20 -11.27 14.61
C GLU A 317 11.11 -11.85 13.53
N GLU A 318 11.59 -13.08 13.72
CA GLU A 318 12.40 -13.76 12.70
C GLU A 318 11.60 -14.03 11.42
N ASN A 319 10.29 -14.28 11.55
CA ASN A 319 9.39 -14.59 10.43
C ASN A 319 8.11 -13.75 10.51
N PRO A 320 8.17 -12.43 10.19
CA PRO A 320 7.04 -11.51 10.35
C PRO A 320 5.79 -11.95 9.57
N ALA A 321 5.98 -12.57 8.40
CA ALA A 321 4.90 -13.14 7.58
C ALA A 321 4.06 -14.20 8.33
N MET A 322 4.70 -15.02 9.15
CA MET A 322 4.06 -16.10 9.94
C MET A 322 3.78 -15.70 11.39
N GLY A 323 4.18 -14.50 11.80
CA GLY A 323 4.20 -14.05 13.18
C GLY A 323 2.94 -13.33 13.65
N TRP A 324 3.13 -12.36 14.53
CA TRP A 324 2.06 -11.62 15.20
C TRP A 324 1.50 -10.51 14.31
N ARG A 325 0.50 -10.86 13.50
CA ARG A 325 -0.12 -9.95 12.53
C ARG A 325 -1.63 -10.08 12.46
N ALA A 326 -2.27 -9.08 11.85
CA ALA A 326 -3.67 -9.08 11.44
C ALA A 326 -4.63 -9.43 12.59
N ILE A 327 -5.47 -10.46 12.42
CA ILE A 327 -6.47 -10.84 13.42
C ILE A 327 -5.84 -11.21 14.77
N ARG A 328 -4.63 -11.78 14.79
CA ARG A 328 -3.92 -12.16 16.03
C ARG A 328 -3.64 -10.94 16.90
N ILE A 329 -3.17 -9.84 16.31
CA ILE A 329 -3.03 -8.56 17.00
C ILE A 329 -4.41 -8.09 17.51
N GLY A 330 -5.44 -8.22 16.69
CA GLY A 330 -6.81 -7.82 17.04
C GLY A 330 -7.39 -8.59 18.24
N LEU A 331 -7.07 -9.89 18.36
CA LEU A 331 -7.52 -10.75 19.46
C LEU A 331 -6.72 -10.51 20.74
N ASP A 332 -5.39 -10.37 20.64
CA ASP A 332 -4.52 -10.08 21.79
C ASP A 332 -4.66 -8.63 22.31
N ARG A 333 -4.99 -7.70 21.41
CA ARG A 333 -5.28 -6.30 21.72
C ARG A 333 -6.73 -5.97 21.35
N PRO A 334 -7.73 -6.51 22.07
CA PRO A 334 -9.14 -6.41 21.70
C PRO A 334 -9.66 -4.97 21.68
N ALA A 335 -9.03 -4.04 22.41
CA ALA A 335 -9.39 -2.63 22.34
C ALA A 335 -9.26 -2.06 20.92
N MET A 336 -8.21 -2.42 20.18
CA MET A 336 -7.98 -1.93 18.82
C MET A 336 -9.05 -2.45 17.86
N LEU A 337 -9.28 -3.77 17.87
CA LEU A 337 -10.29 -4.39 17.02
C LEU A 337 -11.70 -3.87 17.36
N ARG A 338 -12.04 -3.75 18.64
CA ARG A 338 -13.34 -3.21 19.07
C ARG A 338 -13.54 -1.74 18.66
N GLN A 339 -12.50 -0.90 18.73
CA GLN A 339 -12.58 0.49 18.25
C GLN A 339 -12.90 0.53 16.75
N GLN A 340 -12.23 -0.30 15.96
CA GLN A 340 -12.48 -0.40 14.52
C GLN A 340 -13.89 -0.92 14.21
N LEU A 341 -14.31 -2.02 14.84
CA LEU A 341 -15.65 -2.59 14.66
C LEU A 341 -16.74 -1.59 15.06
N ARG A 342 -16.56 -0.88 16.17
CA ARG A 342 -17.47 0.19 16.59
C ARG A 342 -17.57 1.30 15.55
N ALA A 343 -16.45 1.72 14.98
CA ALA A 343 -16.42 2.76 13.96
C ALA A 343 -17.14 2.32 12.67
N LEU A 344 -16.92 1.07 12.23
CA LEU A 344 -17.62 0.48 11.08
C LEU A 344 -19.14 0.42 11.31
N LEU A 345 -19.57 -0.06 12.48
CA LEU A 345 -20.98 -0.13 12.87
C LEU A 345 -21.65 1.25 12.86
N ARG A 346 -21.00 2.26 13.44
CA ARG A 346 -21.51 3.63 13.46
C ARG A 346 -21.57 4.26 12.07
N ALA A 347 -20.56 4.02 11.24
CA ALA A 347 -20.50 4.58 9.89
C ALA A 347 -21.55 3.95 8.95
N ALA A 348 -21.86 2.66 9.16
CA ALA A 348 -22.80 1.93 8.34
C ALA A 348 -24.27 2.33 8.55
N GLY A 349 -24.64 3.08 9.60
CA GLY A 349 -26.03 3.40 9.98
C GLY A 349 -27.04 3.44 8.82
N GLY A 350 -28.03 2.54 8.86
CA GLY A 350 -29.06 2.37 7.83
C GLY A 350 -28.63 1.65 6.53
N ARG A 351 -27.34 1.29 6.37
CA ARG A 351 -26.74 0.64 5.19
C ARG A 351 -26.26 -0.77 5.52
N ASP A 352 -25.94 -1.58 4.51
CA ASP A 352 -25.38 -2.91 4.72
C ASP A 352 -23.90 -2.83 5.12
N LEU A 353 -23.53 -3.55 6.17
CA LEU A 353 -22.15 -3.73 6.59
C LEU A 353 -21.64 -5.10 6.17
N TYR A 354 -20.75 -5.14 5.19
CA TYR A 354 -19.95 -6.33 4.88
C TYR A 354 -18.58 -6.20 5.53
N VAL A 355 -18.26 -7.08 6.47
CA VAL A 355 -16.98 -7.10 7.17
C VAL A 355 -16.34 -8.47 7.05
N LYS A 356 -15.04 -8.52 6.76
CA LYS A 356 -14.27 -9.77 6.75
C LYS A 356 -13.01 -9.70 7.57
N PHE A 357 -12.66 -10.83 8.19
CA PHE A 357 -11.46 -10.97 9.01
C PHE A 357 -10.31 -11.60 8.19
N PRO A 358 -9.12 -10.96 8.14
CA PRO A 358 -7.91 -11.50 7.51
C PRO A 358 -7.22 -12.55 8.38
N MET A 359 -6.36 -13.39 7.80
CA MET A 359 -5.42 -14.26 8.53
C MET A 359 -6.04 -15.21 9.58
N ILE A 360 -7.32 -15.54 9.46
CA ILE A 360 -7.95 -16.59 10.29
C ILE A 360 -7.28 -17.93 9.94
N ALA A 361 -6.77 -18.63 10.94
CA ALA A 361 -6.15 -19.94 10.81
C ALA A 361 -7.05 -21.07 11.35
N GLU A 362 -7.94 -20.76 12.30
CA GLU A 362 -8.89 -21.73 12.85
C GLU A 362 -10.25 -21.10 13.19
N ILE A 363 -11.28 -21.94 13.32
CA ILE A 363 -12.65 -21.47 13.61
C ILE A 363 -12.73 -20.74 14.96
N ALA A 364 -11.94 -21.13 15.95
CA ALA A 364 -11.95 -20.48 17.27
C ALA A 364 -11.62 -18.97 17.18
N GLU A 365 -10.62 -18.59 16.38
CA GLU A 365 -10.26 -17.18 16.15
C GLU A 365 -11.42 -16.40 15.52
N LEU A 366 -12.17 -17.02 14.60
CA LEU A 366 -13.37 -16.41 14.01
C LEU A 366 -14.47 -16.21 15.06
N GLU A 367 -14.70 -17.21 15.91
CA GLU A 367 -15.72 -17.13 16.97
C GLU A 367 -15.38 -16.04 18.00
N GLU A 368 -14.11 -15.90 18.36
CA GLU A 368 -13.64 -14.81 19.22
C GLU A 368 -13.82 -13.43 18.57
N ALA A 369 -13.43 -13.29 17.30
CA ALA A 369 -13.60 -12.05 16.55
C ALA A 369 -15.09 -11.67 16.42
N ARG A 370 -15.96 -12.65 16.17
CA ARG A 370 -17.42 -12.49 16.13
C ARG A 370 -17.97 -12.06 17.48
N ALA A 371 -17.52 -12.66 18.58
CA ALA A 371 -17.93 -12.27 19.92
C ALA A 371 -17.56 -10.81 20.25
N LEU A 372 -16.44 -10.31 19.72
CA LEU A 372 -16.07 -8.89 19.85
C LEU A 372 -17.00 -7.98 19.03
N LEU A 373 -17.39 -8.38 17.82
CA LEU A 373 -18.39 -7.67 17.02
C LEU A 373 -19.75 -7.64 17.72
N ASP A 374 -20.24 -8.78 18.21
CA ASP A 374 -21.52 -8.91 18.90
C ASP A 374 -21.59 -8.00 20.14
N LYS A 375 -20.48 -7.88 20.89
CA LYS A 375 -20.36 -6.91 22.01
C LYS A 375 -20.53 -5.46 21.56
N GLU A 376 -19.95 -5.09 20.42
CA GLU A 376 -20.08 -3.72 19.90
C GLU A 376 -21.45 -3.45 19.26
N VAL A 377 -22.11 -4.47 18.68
CA VAL A 377 -23.51 -4.37 18.25
C VAL A 377 -24.43 -4.12 19.44
N ALA A 378 -24.28 -4.90 20.52
CA ALA A 378 -25.04 -4.69 21.76
C ALA A 378 -24.80 -3.30 22.35
N ARG A 379 -23.56 -2.81 22.31
CA ARG A 379 -23.21 -1.45 22.73
C ARG A 379 -23.86 -0.37 21.85
N LEU A 380 -23.88 -0.55 20.54
CA LEU A 380 -24.51 0.41 19.63
C LEU A 380 -26.01 0.59 19.96
N ALA A 381 -26.68 -0.51 20.30
CA ALA A 381 -28.08 -0.50 20.71
C ALA A 381 -28.31 0.27 22.02
N THR A 382 -27.41 0.14 23.01
CA THR A 382 -27.53 0.90 24.28
C THR A 382 -27.22 2.39 24.12
N GLU A 383 -26.40 2.76 23.12
CA GLU A 383 -26.12 4.16 22.76
C GLU A 383 -27.27 4.83 21.98
N GLY A 384 -28.33 4.10 21.61
CA GLY A 384 -29.47 4.63 20.86
C GLY A 384 -29.13 5.10 19.45
N ARG A 385 -28.04 4.58 18.87
CA ARG A 385 -27.60 4.91 17.50
C ARG A 385 -28.30 4.03 16.48
N GLU A 386 -28.50 4.56 15.28
CA GLU A 386 -29.07 3.81 14.16
C GLU A 386 -28.18 2.60 13.80
N PRO A 387 -28.72 1.36 13.80
CA PRO A 387 -27.95 0.18 13.45
C PRO A 387 -27.72 0.09 11.92
N PRO A 388 -26.74 -0.72 11.48
CA PRO A 388 -26.67 -1.14 10.09
C PRO A 388 -27.95 -1.87 9.67
N ARG A 389 -28.34 -1.76 8.39
CA ARG A 389 -29.49 -2.49 7.82
C ARG A 389 -29.30 -3.99 7.91
N SER A 390 -28.08 -4.44 7.63
CA SER A 390 -27.66 -5.83 7.78
C SER A 390 -26.16 -5.87 8.11
N ILE A 391 -25.73 -6.96 8.74
CA ILE A 391 -24.31 -7.23 9.01
C ILE A 391 -24.00 -8.59 8.40
N SER A 392 -23.13 -8.62 7.40
CA SER A 392 -22.60 -9.84 6.79
C SER A 392 -21.15 -10.02 7.18
N ILE A 393 -20.83 -11.18 7.71
CA ILE A 393 -19.51 -11.54 8.23
C ILE A 393 -18.86 -12.54 7.29
N GLY A 394 -17.66 -12.21 6.83
CA GLY A 394 -16.85 -13.09 5.99
C GLY A 394 -15.48 -13.37 6.55
N VAL A 395 -14.77 -14.28 5.87
CA VAL A 395 -13.35 -14.56 6.14
C VAL A 395 -12.55 -14.41 4.86
N MET A 396 -11.33 -13.91 5.00
CA MET A 396 -10.34 -13.98 3.92
C MET A 396 -9.59 -15.32 4.03
N LEU A 397 -9.83 -16.24 3.08
CA LEU A 397 -9.12 -17.51 3.00
C LEU A 397 -7.70 -17.27 2.50
N GLU A 398 -6.79 -17.18 3.46
CA GLU A 398 -5.36 -16.92 3.26
C GLU A 398 -4.49 -17.99 3.93
N VAL A 399 -4.97 -18.60 5.02
CA VAL A 399 -4.22 -19.62 5.75
C VAL A 399 -4.72 -21.02 5.34
N PRO A 400 -3.84 -21.91 4.83
CA PRO A 400 -4.26 -23.22 4.34
C PRO A 400 -4.95 -24.12 5.37
N SER A 401 -4.68 -23.93 6.67
CA SER A 401 -5.31 -24.72 7.75
C SER A 401 -6.84 -24.70 7.70
N LEU A 402 -7.44 -23.61 7.20
CA LEU A 402 -8.89 -23.50 7.05
C LEU A 402 -9.49 -24.41 5.97
N LEU A 403 -8.69 -24.91 5.03
CA LEU A 403 -9.18 -25.84 4.00
C LEU A 403 -9.75 -27.12 4.61
N TRP A 404 -9.15 -27.60 5.71
CA TRP A 404 -9.62 -28.78 6.44
C TRP A 404 -10.77 -28.51 7.40
N GLN A 405 -11.11 -27.24 7.63
CA GLN A 405 -12.25 -26.81 8.43
C GLN A 405 -13.35 -26.14 7.58
N LEU A 406 -13.23 -26.21 6.24
CA LEU A 406 -14.03 -25.40 5.33
C LEU A 406 -15.55 -25.63 5.47
N PRO A 407 -16.07 -26.86 5.59
CA PRO A 407 -17.51 -27.08 5.81
C PRO A 407 -18.03 -26.38 7.08
N ALA A 408 -17.32 -26.54 8.21
CA ALA A 408 -17.70 -25.92 9.48
C ALA A 408 -17.52 -24.40 9.47
N LEU A 409 -16.54 -23.88 8.73
CA LEU A 409 -16.36 -22.44 8.50
C LEU A 409 -17.55 -21.87 7.72
N LEU A 410 -17.98 -22.53 6.65
CA LEU A 410 -19.06 -22.05 5.77
C LEU A 410 -20.41 -21.97 6.50
N GLU A 411 -20.65 -22.78 7.52
CA GLU A 411 -21.83 -22.65 8.39
C GLU A 411 -21.84 -21.34 9.21
N ARG A 412 -20.67 -20.76 9.48
CA ARG A 412 -20.48 -19.62 10.40
C ARG A 412 -20.29 -18.28 9.71
N VAL A 413 -20.02 -18.28 8.41
CA VAL A 413 -19.79 -17.07 7.60
C VAL A 413 -20.89 -16.86 6.58
N ASP A 414 -21.12 -15.61 6.22
CA ASP A 414 -22.07 -15.20 5.17
C ASP A 414 -21.43 -15.22 3.78
N PHE A 415 -20.10 -15.05 3.70
CA PHE A 415 -19.36 -15.11 2.44
C PHE A 415 -17.88 -15.46 2.67
N LEU A 416 -17.22 -15.94 1.61
CA LEU A 416 -15.79 -16.24 1.60
C LEU A 416 -15.08 -15.41 0.54
N SER A 417 -13.86 -14.98 0.84
CA SER A 417 -13.02 -14.22 -0.10
C SER A 417 -11.61 -14.81 -0.11
N ILE A 418 -11.04 -15.13 -1.26
CA ILE A 418 -9.68 -15.66 -1.32
C ILE A 418 -8.68 -14.50 -1.47
N GLY A 419 -7.67 -14.50 -0.60
CA GLY A 419 -6.49 -13.64 -0.71
C GLY A 419 -5.32 -14.42 -1.28
N THR A 420 -5.15 -14.43 -2.61
CA THR A 420 -4.13 -15.29 -3.26
C THR A 420 -2.71 -15.01 -2.81
N ASN A 421 -2.39 -13.77 -2.44
CA ASN A 421 -1.01 -13.39 -2.18
C ASN A 421 -0.49 -14.08 -0.91
N ASP A 422 -1.22 -13.99 0.20
CA ASP A 422 -0.87 -14.68 1.44
C ASP A 422 -1.13 -16.20 1.32
N LEU A 423 -2.20 -16.62 0.63
CA LEU A 423 -2.48 -18.04 0.39
C LEU A 423 -1.34 -18.76 -0.35
N ALA A 424 -0.85 -18.18 -1.44
CA ALA A 424 0.26 -18.76 -2.20
C ALA A 424 1.55 -18.80 -1.36
N GLN A 425 1.82 -17.74 -0.60
CA GLN A 425 2.98 -17.68 0.29
C GLN A 425 2.97 -18.82 1.30
N PHE A 426 1.85 -19.10 1.96
CA PHE A 426 1.77 -20.19 2.94
C PHE A 426 1.66 -21.57 2.28
N LEU A 427 0.98 -21.69 1.14
CA LEU A 427 0.87 -22.95 0.43
C LEU A 427 2.23 -23.46 -0.08
N TYR A 428 3.06 -22.56 -0.61
CA TYR A 428 4.39 -22.90 -1.15
C TYR A 428 5.54 -22.66 -0.17
N ALA A 429 5.24 -22.21 1.05
CA ALA A 429 6.24 -21.76 2.02
C ALA A 429 7.26 -20.79 1.39
N CYS A 430 6.74 -19.78 0.70
CA CYS A 430 7.50 -18.91 -0.18
C CYS A 430 7.22 -17.44 0.14
N ASP A 431 8.18 -16.78 0.80
CA ASP A 431 8.10 -15.34 1.07
C ASP A 431 8.14 -14.55 -0.25
N ARG A 432 7.03 -13.88 -0.57
CA ARG A 432 6.90 -13.03 -1.77
C ARG A 432 7.83 -11.82 -1.75
N GLY A 433 8.29 -11.41 -0.56
CA GLY A 433 9.24 -10.32 -0.38
C GLY A 433 10.68 -10.71 -0.71
N ASN A 434 10.96 -12.02 -0.81
CA ASN A 434 12.29 -12.52 -1.11
C ASN A 434 12.55 -12.53 -2.63
N PRO A 435 13.46 -11.67 -3.15
CA PRO A 435 13.70 -11.58 -4.59
C PRO A 435 14.22 -12.87 -5.23
N ARG A 436 14.83 -13.78 -4.44
CA ARG A 436 15.31 -15.07 -4.95
C ARG A 436 14.17 -16.06 -5.23
N LEU A 437 12.97 -15.78 -4.73
CA LEU A 437 11.81 -16.66 -4.78
C LEU A 437 10.61 -16.06 -5.53
N ALA A 438 10.63 -14.76 -5.84
CA ALA A 438 9.49 -14.02 -6.41
C ALA A 438 8.84 -14.71 -7.61
N ASP A 439 9.65 -15.30 -8.51
CA ASP A 439 9.16 -15.98 -9.73
C ASP A 439 9.25 -17.51 -9.66
N ARG A 440 9.44 -18.07 -8.45
CA ARG A 440 9.69 -19.51 -8.29
C ARG A 440 8.43 -20.36 -8.46
N TYR A 441 7.25 -19.83 -8.15
CA TYR A 441 6.00 -20.59 -8.18
C TYR A 441 4.91 -19.83 -8.92
N ASP A 442 4.36 -20.45 -9.96
CA ASP A 442 3.24 -19.89 -10.69
C ASP A 442 1.90 -20.26 -10.03
N LEU A 443 1.00 -19.28 -9.92
CA LEU A 443 -0.36 -19.47 -9.44
C LEU A 443 -1.20 -20.35 -10.40
N LEU A 444 -0.80 -20.41 -11.67
CA LEU A 444 -1.38 -21.28 -12.69
C LEU A 444 -0.72 -22.65 -12.68
N SER A 445 -0.83 -23.36 -11.56
CA SER A 445 -0.27 -24.69 -11.38
C SER A 445 -1.30 -25.67 -10.83
N ALA A 446 -1.06 -26.97 -11.05
CA ALA A 446 -1.96 -28.03 -10.60
C ALA A 446 -2.39 -27.92 -9.12
N PRO A 447 -1.50 -27.72 -8.12
CA PRO A 447 -1.94 -27.63 -6.72
C PRO A 447 -2.84 -26.43 -6.44
N MET A 448 -2.58 -25.26 -7.02
CA MET A 448 -3.42 -24.08 -6.84
C MET A 448 -4.79 -24.24 -7.49
N LEU A 449 -4.83 -24.79 -8.71
CA LEU A 449 -6.09 -25.08 -9.40
C LEU A 449 -6.92 -26.12 -8.64
N ALA A 450 -6.28 -27.17 -8.10
CA ALA A 450 -6.96 -28.17 -7.28
C ALA A 450 -7.57 -27.57 -6.00
N LEU A 451 -6.81 -26.71 -5.31
CA LEU A 451 -7.29 -25.96 -4.14
C LEU A 451 -8.51 -25.10 -4.51
N PHE A 452 -8.45 -24.34 -5.60
CA PHE A 452 -9.58 -23.51 -6.02
C PHE A 452 -10.82 -24.34 -6.36
N ARG A 453 -10.66 -25.47 -7.05
CA ARG A 453 -11.78 -26.38 -7.35
C ARG A 453 -12.43 -26.90 -6.07
N GLN A 454 -11.63 -27.31 -5.08
CA GLN A 454 -12.15 -27.74 -3.78
C GLN A 454 -12.95 -26.62 -3.11
N VAL A 455 -12.38 -25.41 -3.00
CA VAL A 455 -13.06 -24.28 -2.34
C VAL A 455 -14.35 -23.88 -3.07
N ILE A 456 -14.33 -23.83 -4.40
CA ILE A 456 -15.51 -23.54 -5.22
C ILE A 456 -16.61 -24.58 -5.00
N ALA A 457 -16.26 -25.87 -4.98
CA ALA A 457 -17.22 -26.95 -4.79
C ALA A 457 -17.89 -26.86 -3.41
N GLU A 458 -17.11 -26.65 -2.35
CA GLU A 458 -17.60 -26.51 -0.98
C GLU A 458 -18.49 -25.27 -0.82
N CYS A 459 -18.06 -24.11 -1.32
CA CYS A 459 -18.88 -22.89 -1.28
C CYS A 459 -20.19 -23.05 -2.07
N ARG A 460 -20.18 -23.72 -3.23
CA ARG A 460 -21.40 -24.01 -4.00
C ARG A 460 -22.34 -24.93 -3.24
N SER A 461 -21.81 -26.00 -2.65
CA SER A 461 -22.58 -26.96 -1.84
C SER A 461 -23.26 -26.28 -0.66
N ALA A 462 -22.55 -25.36 0.01
CA ALA A 462 -23.06 -24.58 1.13
C ALA A 462 -23.89 -23.34 0.74
N ASN A 463 -24.07 -23.08 -0.56
CA ASN A 463 -24.70 -21.87 -1.10
C ASN A 463 -24.10 -20.56 -0.53
N LYS A 464 -22.77 -20.51 -0.41
CA LYS A 464 -22.03 -19.35 0.11
C LYS A 464 -21.38 -18.56 -1.01
N PRO A 465 -21.60 -17.23 -1.08
CA PRO A 465 -20.89 -16.36 -2.01
C PRO A 465 -19.37 -16.50 -1.86
N LEU A 466 -18.69 -16.69 -2.98
CA LEU A 466 -17.24 -16.79 -3.08
C LEU A 466 -16.71 -15.67 -3.99
N SER A 467 -15.67 -14.99 -3.53
CA SER A 467 -14.98 -13.93 -4.28
C SER A 467 -13.48 -14.13 -4.30
N MET A 468 -12.81 -13.54 -5.30
CA MET A 468 -11.36 -13.43 -5.35
C MET A 468 -10.95 -11.96 -5.18
N CYS A 469 -10.03 -11.65 -4.26
CA CYS A 469 -9.54 -10.27 -4.06
C CYS A 469 -8.02 -10.13 -4.02
N GLY A 470 -7.28 -11.22 -4.28
CA GLY A 470 -5.84 -11.18 -4.52
C GLY A 470 -5.48 -10.63 -5.90
N GLU A 471 -4.19 -10.32 -6.11
CA GLU A 471 -3.71 -9.69 -7.36
C GLU A 471 -3.97 -10.56 -8.60
N MET A 472 -4.04 -11.88 -8.43
CA MET A 472 -4.41 -12.85 -9.45
C MET A 472 -5.75 -12.54 -10.15
N ALA A 473 -6.69 -11.89 -9.48
CA ALA A 473 -7.96 -11.54 -10.11
C ALA A 473 -7.81 -10.45 -11.19
N GLY A 474 -6.76 -9.62 -11.10
CA GLY A 474 -6.57 -8.43 -11.92
C GLY A 474 -5.87 -8.66 -13.26
N THR A 475 -5.39 -9.88 -13.54
CA THR A 475 -4.67 -10.19 -14.77
C THR A 475 -5.56 -11.06 -15.69
N PRO A 476 -5.71 -10.71 -16.99
CA PRO A 476 -6.64 -11.40 -17.89
C PRO A 476 -6.49 -12.93 -17.97
N ILE A 477 -5.25 -13.44 -18.04
CA ILE A 477 -4.95 -14.88 -18.13
C ILE A 477 -5.38 -15.62 -16.87
N GLU A 478 -5.12 -15.08 -15.69
CA GLU A 478 -5.52 -15.69 -14.43
C GLU A 478 -7.03 -15.55 -14.21
N ALA A 479 -7.60 -14.39 -14.54
CA ALA A 479 -9.03 -14.15 -14.44
C ALA A 479 -9.85 -15.10 -15.33
N MET A 480 -9.41 -15.41 -16.57
CA MET A 480 -10.12 -16.41 -17.39
C MET A 480 -10.11 -17.80 -16.73
N VAL A 481 -9.01 -18.18 -16.07
CA VAL A 481 -8.92 -19.45 -15.33
C VAL A 481 -9.88 -19.44 -14.15
N LEU A 482 -9.89 -18.37 -13.36
CA LEU A 482 -10.81 -18.24 -12.22
C LEU A 482 -12.29 -18.33 -12.67
N ILE A 483 -12.65 -17.65 -13.77
CA ILE A 483 -14.01 -17.69 -14.33
C ILE A 483 -14.39 -19.12 -14.75
N ALA A 484 -13.50 -19.79 -15.49
CA ALA A 484 -13.73 -21.16 -15.97
C ALA A 484 -13.82 -22.17 -14.82
N LEU A 485 -12.99 -22.05 -13.79
CA LEU A 485 -13.08 -22.88 -12.58
C LEU A 485 -14.39 -22.67 -11.83
N GLY A 486 -14.92 -21.44 -11.82
CA GLY A 486 -16.24 -21.20 -11.26
C GLY A 486 -16.44 -19.93 -10.45
N PHE A 487 -15.45 -19.04 -10.36
CA PHE A 487 -15.61 -17.76 -9.69
C PHE A 487 -16.59 -16.86 -10.46
N ARG A 488 -17.42 -16.12 -9.72
CA ARG A 488 -18.42 -15.19 -10.29
C ARG A 488 -18.30 -13.78 -9.74
N THR A 489 -17.35 -13.53 -8.84
CA THR A 489 -17.10 -12.22 -8.25
C THR A 489 -15.60 -12.03 -8.12
N LEU A 490 -15.06 -11.04 -8.84
CA LEU A 490 -13.64 -10.70 -8.85
C LEU A 490 -13.48 -9.25 -8.37
N SER A 491 -12.57 -9.02 -7.43
CA SER A 491 -12.25 -7.71 -6.87
C SER A 491 -10.84 -7.30 -7.27
N LEU A 492 -10.74 -6.18 -8.00
CA LEU A 492 -9.60 -5.85 -8.87
C LEU A 492 -9.06 -4.45 -8.59
N ALA A 493 -7.82 -4.16 -8.98
CA ALA A 493 -7.39 -2.76 -9.11
C ALA A 493 -8.21 -2.04 -10.20
N ALA A 494 -8.38 -0.72 -10.08
CA ALA A 494 -9.15 0.09 -11.03
C ALA A 494 -8.66 -0.08 -12.48
N THR A 495 -7.34 -0.13 -12.68
CA THR A 495 -6.70 -0.29 -13.99
C THR A 495 -6.93 -1.67 -14.62
N ALA A 496 -7.27 -2.68 -13.81
CA ALA A 496 -7.50 -4.05 -14.26
C ALA A 496 -8.95 -4.32 -14.73
N VAL A 497 -9.92 -3.49 -14.33
CA VAL A 497 -11.35 -3.72 -14.63
C VAL A 497 -11.61 -3.80 -16.14
N GLY A 498 -11.07 -2.85 -16.90
CA GLY A 498 -11.21 -2.80 -18.37
C GLY A 498 -10.66 -4.03 -19.10
N PRO A 499 -9.37 -4.36 -18.91
CA PRO A 499 -8.76 -5.58 -19.47
C PRO A 499 -9.51 -6.86 -19.10
N VAL A 500 -9.86 -7.05 -17.82
CA VAL A 500 -10.58 -8.25 -17.37
C VAL A 500 -11.98 -8.31 -17.96
N LYS A 501 -12.67 -7.17 -18.12
CA LYS A 501 -13.98 -7.11 -18.78
C LYS A 501 -13.89 -7.48 -20.26
N ALA A 502 -12.90 -6.94 -20.99
CA ALA A 502 -12.66 -7.28 -22.40
C ALA A 502 -12.38 -8.77 -22.58
N MET A 503 -11.50 -9.33 -21.73
CA MET A 503 -11.22 -10.76 -21.69
C MET A 503 -12.52 -11.55 -21.46
N THR A 504 -13.29 -11.18 -20.43
CA THR A 504 -14.54 -11.88 -20.06
C THR A 504 -15.48 -11.95 -21.25
N GLN A 505 -15.73 -10.83 -21.93
CA GLN A 505 -16.63 -10.75 -23.10
C GLN A 505 -16.13 -11.53 -24.33
N SER A 506 -14.84 -11.84 -24.39
CA SER A 506 -14.25 -12.64 -25.46
C SER A 506 -14.13 -14.14 -25.13
N LEU A 507 -14.33 -14.52 -23.87
CA LEU A 507 -14.16 -15.88 -23.38
C LEU A 507 -15.43 -16.70 -23.58
N ASP A 508 -15.29 -17.94 -24.05
CA ASP A 508 -16.28 -18.99 -23.83
C ASP A 508 -15.83 -19.82 -22.62
N ALA A 509 -16.51 -19.65 -21.49
CA ALA A 509 -16.05 -20.18 -20.21
C ALA A 509 -16.24 -21.69 -20.14
N GLY A 510 -17.34 -22.23 -20.68
CA GLY A 510 -17.61 -23.65 -20.75
C GLY A 510 -16.58 -24.42 -21.56
N VAL A 511 -16.25 -23.94 -22.77
CA VAL A 511 -15.23 -24.57 -23.63
C VAL A 511 -13.86 -24.52 -22.95
N PHE A 512 -13.49 -23.37 -22.38
CA PHE A 512 -12.19 -23.24 -21.71
C PHE A 512 -12.09 -24.10 -20.43
N ALA A 513 -13.20 -24.25 -19.68
CA ALA A 513 -13.24 -25.14 -18.52
C ALA A 513 -12.96 -26.60 -18.91
N GLY A 514 -13.51 -27.07 -20.03
CA GLY A 514 -13.21 -28.40 -20.57
C GLY A 514 -11.72 -28.59 -20.88
N TYR A 515 -11.10 -27.61 -21.52
CA TYR A 515 -9.65 -27.63 -21.78
C TYR A 515 -8.81 -27.59 -20.48
N LEU A 516 -9.23 -26.81 -19.48
CA LEU A 516 -8.57 -26.78 -18.17
C LEU A 516 -8.66 -28.12 -17.43
N ASP A 517 -9.71 -28.90 -17.64
CA ASP A 517 -9.82 -30.25 -17.07
C ASP A 517 -8.83 -31.21 -17.73
N GLU A 518 -8.56 -31.06 -19.03
CA GLU A 518 -7.57 -31.86 -19.75
C GLU A 518 -6.12 -31.56 -19.31
N ILE A 519 -5.79 -30.27 -19.13
CA ILE A 519 -4.42 -29.86 -18.77
C ILE A 519 -4.18 -29.77 -17.26
N GLY A 520 -5.22 -29.74 -16.44
CA GLY A 520 -5.15 -29.39 -15.02
C GLY A 520 -4.37 -30.38 -14.14
N GLN A 521 -4.22 -31.64 -14.60
CA GLN A 521 -3.46 -32.69 -13.91
C GLN A 521 -2.04 -32.86 -14.43
N ARG A 522 -1.59 -31.99 -15.36
CA ARG A 522 -0.24 -32.08 -15.89
C ARG A 522 0.78 -31.79 -14.79
N PRO A 523 1.90 -32.54 -14.72
CA PRO A 523 2.94 -32.33 -13.71
C PRO A 523 3.89 -31.16 -14.06
N ASP A 524 3.48 -30.30 -15.00
CA ASP A 524 4.27 -29.15 -15.42
C ASP A 524 4.42 -28.16 -14.25
N HIS A 525 5.56 -27.46 -14.23
CA HIS A 525 5.80 -26.40 -13.26
C HIS A 525 4.73 -25.31 -13.31
N SER A 526 4.29 -24.96 -14.52
CA SER A 526 3.24 -23.98 -14.79
C SER A 526 2.40 -24.40 -16.00
N LEU A 527 1.09 -24.18 -15.90
CA LEU A 527 0.12 -24.35 -16.98
C LEU A 527 -0.01 -23.10 -17.86
N ARG A 528 0.63 -21.99 -17.48
CA ARG A 528 0.53 -20.68 -18.14
C ARG A 528 0.73 -20.77 -19.65
N ARG A 529 1.79 -21.44 -20.11
CA ARG A 529 2.09 -21.58 -21.54
C ARG A 529 0.94 -22.20 -22.33
N TRP A 530 0.27 -23.20 -21.75
CA TRP A 530 -0.86 -23.90 -22.36
C TRP A 530 -2.11 -23.01 -22.40
N ILE A 531 -2.32 -22.21 -21.35
CA ILE A 531 -3.44 -21.27 -21.23
C ILE A 531 -3.25 -20.10 -22.20
N GLU A 532 -2.04 -19.55 -22.31
CA GLU A 532 -1.71 -18.49 -23.26
C GLU A 532 -1.83 -18.97 -24.72
N ALA A 533 -1.45 -20.21 -25.01
CA ALA A 533 -1.66 -20.81 -26.32
C ALA A 533 -3.16 -20.89 -26.64
N TYR A 534 -3.97 -21.40 -25.72
CA TYR A 534 -5.43 -21.42 -25.86
C TYR A 534 -6.00 -20.03 -26.11
N ALA A 535 -5.60 -19.02 -25.33
CA ALA A 535 -6.08 -17.65 -25.47
C ALA A 535 -5.78 -17.07 -26.85
N ARG A 536 -4.57 -17.33 -27.40
CA ARG A 536 -4.21 -16.92 -28.77
C ARG A 536 -5.05 -17.65 -29.81
N ASP A 537 -5.19 -18.96 -29.70
CA ASP A 537 -5.89 -19.79 -30.70
C ASP A 537 -7.40 -19.49 -30.76
N HIS A 538 -7.99 -19.03 -29.65
CA HIS A 538 -9.41 -18.70 -29.54
C HIS A 538 -9.70 -17.19 -29.56
N ALA A 539 -8.67 -16.38 -29.80
CA ALA A 539 -8.73 -14.92 -29.83
C ALA A 539 -9.40 -14.31 -28.57
N VAL A 540 -9.03 -14.83 -27.40
CA VAL A 540 -9.40 -14.24 -26.10
C VAL A 540 -8.56 -12.97 -25.90
N ALA A 541 -9.22 -11.86 -25.52
CA ALA A 541 -8.60 -10.56 -25.38
C ALA A 541 -7.79 -10.45 -24.07
N VAL A 542 -6.56 -10.98 -24.08
CA VAL A 542 -5.64 -11.03 -22.92
C VAL A 542 -4.48 -10.05 -22.99
#